data_AF-A0A1H2VCE4-F1
#
_entry.id   AF-A0A1H2VCE4-F1
#
_cell.length_a   1.000
_cell.length_b   1.000
_cell.length_c   1.000
_cell.angle_alpha   90.00
_cell.angle_beta   90.00
_cell.angle_gamma   90.00
#
_symmetry.space_group_name_H-M   'P 1'
#
loop_
_entity.id
_entity.type
_entity.pdbx_description
1 polymer ?
#
loop_
_entity_poly.entity_id
_entity_poly.type
_entity_poly.pdbx_seq_one_letter_code
_entity_poly.pdbx_strand_id
1 'polypeptide(L)'
;MDLLINIGLPLSLAIIMLSLGIGLEAADFRRVLTRGYPFAIGAISQVVLVPLAAFLTVKLFGLPAEIAVGVMLLSFCPGGVTSNILAKFAKGDVALSVSLTAVISLLSIVTVPILAAWSIDYFMGEAAPEISIGDLATALFLITTLPVAIGVSIRHFARGFAVRIDNALSALASILFVLIVLAALAGNWQFFIENLGSIGVALITLNIALLLIGLGLARIARLTWDEAKTISVETGIQNSAMGITLAALITGTTTGFSPLAVPAAVYGITMYVVVTPFIFWFRSR
;
A
#
# COMPACT_ATOMS: atom_id res chain seq x y z
N MET A 1 20.67 4.21 -10.55
CA MET A 1 19.37 4.46 -9.88
C MET A 1 18.22 4.40 -10.87
N ASP A 2 18.37 5.06 -12.02
CA ASP A 2 17.27 5.35 -12.94
C ASP A 2 16.64 4.11 -13.58
N LEU A 3 17.45 3.12 -13.99
CA LEU A 3 16.93 1.83 -14.49
C LEU A 3 16.11 1.08 -13.42
N LEU A 4 16.54 1.18 -12.16
CA LEU A 4 15.88 0.50 -11.05
C LEU A 4 14.54 1.17 -10.70
N ILE A 5 14.46 2.50 -10.74
CA ILE A 5 13.23 3.24 -10.45
C ILE A 5 12.23 3.17 -11.60
N ASN A 6 12.68 3.35 -12.84
CA ASN A 6 11.80 3.46 -13.99
C ASN A 6 11.35 2.10 -14.57
N ILE A 7 12.16 1.06 -14.40
CA ILE A 7 11.87 -0.28 -14.97
C ILE A 7 11.83 -1.34 -13.88
N GLY A 8 12.85 -1.38 -13.02
CA GLY A 8 12.97 -2.41 -11.97
C GLY A 8 11.78 -2.43 -11.01
N LEU A 9 11.40 -1.26 -10.49
CA LEU A 9 10.30 -1.06 -9.54
C LEU A 9 8.94 -1.44 -10.15
N PRO A 10 8.50 -0.87 -11.28
CA PRO A 10 7.22 -1.23 -11.91
C PRO A 10 7.14 -2.71 -12.30
N LEU A 11 8.21 -3.27 -12.85
CA LEU A 11 8.24 -4.69 -13.23
C LEU A 11 8.17 -5.61 -12.00
N SER A 12 8.90 -5.27 -10.94
CA SER A 12 8.86 -6.03 -9.69
C SER A 12 7.48 -5.95 -9.04
N LEU A 13 6.85 -4.77 -9.05
CA LEU A 13 5.46 -4.59 -8.61
C LEU A 13 4.50 -5.45 -9.44
N ALA A 14 4.63 -5.47 -10.76
CA ALA A 14 3.80 -6.32 -11.61
C ALA A 14 3.96 -7.81 -11.27
N ILE A 15 5.19 -8.28 -11.00
CA ILE A 15 5.44 -9.68 -10.58
C ILE A 15 4.82 -9.95 -9.20
N ILE A 16 4.95 -9.03 -8.25
CA ILE A 16 4.35 -9.14 -6.92
C ILE A 16 2.81 -9.20 -7.01
N MET A 17 2.22 -8.38 -7.88
CA MET A 17 0.78 -8.32 -8.11
C MET A 17 0.26 -9.55 -8.85
N LEU A 18 1.03 -10.09 -9.80
CA LEU A 18 0.75 -11.38 -10.43
C LEU A 18 0.79 -12.53 -9.42
N SER A 19 1.78 -12.53 -8.53
CA SER A 19 1.92 -13.49 -7.43
C SER A 19 0.69 -13.47 -6.52
N LEU A 20 0.25 -12.28 -6.13
CA LEU A 20 -0.98 -12.09 -5.39
C LEU A 20 -2.18 -12.67 -6.15
N GLY A 21 -2.32 -12.38 -7.45
CA GLY A 21 -3.39 -12.93 -8.28
C GLY A 21 -3.41 -14.47 -8.35
N ILE A 22 -2.25 -15.11 -8.47
CA ILE A 22 -2.12 -16.58 -8.52
C ILE A 22 -2.48 -17.25 -7.19
N GLY A 23 -2.22 -16.56 -6.07
CA GLY A 23 -2.57 -17.02 -4.73
C GLY A 23 -4.06 -16.92 -4.40
N LEU A 24 -4.84 -16.12 -5.15
CA LEU A 24 -6.26 -15.89 -4.87
C LEU A 24 -7.16 -17.02 -5.39
N GLU A 25 -7.95 -17.62 -4.49
CA GLU A 25 -8.98 -18.56 -4.89
C GLU A 25 -10.33 -17.86 -5.11
N ALA A 26 -11.20 -18.42 -5.96
CA ALA A 26 -12.58 -17.95 -6.10
C ALA A 26 -13.35 -17.96 -4.76
N ALA A 27 -12.93 -18.81 -3.82
CA ALA A 27 -13.46 -18.85 -2.47
C ALA A 27 -13.17 -17.56 -1.67
N ASP A 28 -12.07 -16.86 -1.95
CA ASP A 28 -11.70 -15.61 -1.28
C ASP A 28 -12.64 -14.47 -1.69
N PHE A 29 -12.97 -14.37 -2.98
CA PHE A 29 -13.99 -13.43 -3.47
C PHE A 29 -15.40 -13.78 -2.97
N ARG A 30 -15.74 -15.07 -2.92
CA ARG A 30 -17.01 -15.50 -2.32
C ARG A 30 -17.06 -15.15 -0.82
N ARG A 31 -15.92 -15.21 -0.13
CA ARG A 31 -15.81 -14.84 1.29
C ARG A 31 -16.09 -13.35 1.51
N VAL A 32 -15.70 -12.47 0.58
CA VAL A 32 -16.11 -11.05 0.60
C VAL A 32 -17.64 -10.93 0.63
N LEU A 33 -18.35 -11.75 -0.14
CA LEU A 33 -19.82 -11.73 -0.17
C LEU A 33 -20.44 -12.39 1.07
N THR A 34 -19.87 -13.49 1.57
CA THR A 34 -20.45 -14.24 2.71
C THR A 34 -20.05 -13.69 4.09
N ARG A 35 -18.89 -13.01 4.18
CA ARG A 35 -18.38 -12.32 5.38
C ARG A 35 -18.19 -10.84 5.06
N GLY A 36 -19.21 -10.23 4.45
CA GLY A 36 -19.16 -8.85 3.97
C GLY A 36 -19.00 -7.80 5.07
N TYR A 37 -19.41 -8.09 6.31
CA TYR A 37 -19.31 -7.10 7.38
C TYR A 37 -17.86 -6.81 7.81
N PRO A 38 -17.01 -7.79 8.22
CA PRO A 38 -15.59 -7.52 8.49
C PRO A 38 -14.85 -6.89 7.30
N PHE A 39 -15.14 -7.36 6.09
CA PHE A 39 -14.58 -6.80 4.86
C PHE A 39 -14.98 -5.33 4.67
N ALA A 40 -16.25 -4.98 4.82
CA ALA A 40 -16.73 -3.60 4.67
C ALA A 40 -16.07 -2.67 5.71
N ILE A 41 -15.92 -3.13 6.95
CA ILE A 41 -15.22 -2.36 7.99
C ILE A 41 -13.75 -2.12 7.60
N GLY A 42 -13.05 -3.15 7.14
CA GLY A 42 -11.68 -3.00 6.64
C GLY A 42 -11.57 -2.08 5.42
N ALA A 43 -12.50 -2.20 4.47
CA ALA A 43 -12.53 -1.37 3.27
C ALA A 43 -12.80 0.11 3.60
N ILE A 44 -13.71 0.40 4.54
CA ILE A 44 -13.94 1.76 5.05
C ILE A 44 -12.67 2.29 5.72
N SER A 45 -11.99 1.47 6.51
CA SER A 45 -10.71 1.86 7.12
C SER A 45 -9.71 2.28 6.05
N GLN A 46 -9.53 1.46 5.01
CA GLN A 46 -8.53 1.69 3.97
C GLN A 46 -8.87 2.83 3.02
N VAL A 47 -10.12 2.92 2.53
CA VAL A 47 -10.50 3.88 1.48
C VAL A 47 -10.88 5.25 2.05
N VAL A 48 -11.33 5.30 3.32
CA VAL A 48 -11.83 6.55 3.92
C VAL A 48 -10.95 6.99 5.09
N LEU A 49 -10.72 6.13 6.08
CA LEU A 49 -10.05 6.56 7.31
C LEU A 49 -8.55 6.78 7.12
N VAL A 50 -7.88 5.98 6.28
CA VAL A 50 -6.46 6.18 5.96
C VAL A 50 -6.23 7.55 5.30
N PRO A 51 -6.93 7.91 4.20
CA PRO A 51 -6.84 9.26 3.63
C PRO A 51 -7.20 10.39 4.60
N LEU A 52 -8.24 10.21 5.41
CA LEU A 52 -8.65 11.23 6.38
C LEU A 52 -7.56 11.46 7.44
N ALA A 53 -7.00 10.39 8.01
CA ALA A 53 -5.92 10.49 8.98
C ALA A 53 -4.64 11.09 8.37
N ALA A 54 -4.33 10.74 7.12
CA ALA A 54 -3.24 11.34 6.37
C ALA A 54 -3.44 12.85 6.19
N PHE A 55 -4.64 13.27 5.75
CA PHE A 55 -5.00 14.68 5.57
C PHE A 55 -4.89 15.46 6.88
N LEU A 56 -5.44 14.92 7.97
CA LEU A 56 -5.34 15.53 9.30
C LEU A 56 -3.88 15.64 9.75
N THR A 57 -3.07 14.61 9.52
CA THR A 57 -1.64 14.65 9.86
C THR A 57 -0.92 15.75 9.08
N VAL A 58 -1.14 15.84 7.77
CA VAL A 58 -0.57 16.88 6.92
C VAL A 58 -0.91 18.28 7.44
N LYS A 59 -2.18 18.51 7.81
CA LYS A 59 -2.63 19.81 8.34
C LYS A 59 -2.08 20.11 9.73
N LEU A 60 -2.04 19.12 10.62
CA LEU A 60 -1.55 19.27 11.99
C LEU A 60 -0.06 19.58 12.06
N PHE A 61 0.74 18.93 11.21
CA PHE A 61 2.19 19.12 11.17
C PHE A 61 2.64 20.22 10.20
N GLY A 62 1.71 20.84 9.46
CA GLY A 62 2.02 21.93 8.54
C GLY A 62 3.00 21.54 7.45
N LEU A 63 2.84 20.33 6.88
CA LEU A 63 3.81 19.80 5.92
C LEU A 63 3.82 20.64 4.62
N PRO A 64 4.98 20.82 3.98
CA PRO A 64 5.08 21.51 2.69
C PRO A 64 4.20 20.87 1.62
N ALA A 65 3.71 21.66 0.66
CA ALA A 65 2.74 21.22 -0.36
C ALA A 65 3.13 19.91 -1.08
N GLU A 66 4.38 19.79 -1.53
CA GLU A 66 4.86 18.59 -2.24
C GLU A 66 4.88 17.34 -1.34
N ILE A 67 5.27 17.52 -0.07
CA ILE A 67 5.29 16.46 0.93
C ILE A 67 3.86 16.08 1.32
N ALA A 68 2.97 17.06 1.46
CA ALA A 68 1.55 16.87 1.71
C ALA A 68 0.92 15.98 0.63
N VAL A 69 1.15 16.31 -0.65
CA VAL A 69 0.74 15.48 -1.78
C VAL A 69 1.33 14.08 -1.66
N GLY A 70 2.63 13.93 -1.39
CA GLY A 70 3.25 12.61 -1.26
C GLY A 70 2.65 11.75 -0.13
N VAL A 71 2.28 12.36 1.00
CA VAL A 71 1.58 11.68 2.10
C VAL A 71 0.18 11.24 1.66
N MET A 72 -0.54 12.11 0.97
CA MET A 72 -1.87 11.79 0.45
C MET A 72 -1.82 10.68 -0.61
N LEU A 73 -0.89 10.75 -1.57
CA LEU A 73 -0.69 9.70 -2.58
C LEU A 73 -0.45 8.34 -1.93
N LEU A 74 0.43 8.28 -0.93
CA LEU A 74 0.68 7.06 -0.16
C LEU A 74 -0.60 6.55 0.51
N SER A 75 -1.42 7.45 1.07
CA SER A 75 -2.66 7.09 1.76
C SER A 75 -3.76 6.57 0.84
N PHE A 76 -3.71 6.92 -0.45
CA PHE A 76 -4.64 6.41 -1.45
C PHE A 76 -4.23 5.03 -1.97
N CYS A 77 -2.96 4.65 -1.80
CA CYS A 77 -2.50 3.34 -2.20
C CYS A 77 -3.25 2.24 -1.39
N PRO A 78 -3.53 1.09 -2.00
CA PRO A 78 -4.00 -0.09 -1.27
C PRO A 78 -2.95 -0.57 -0.26
N GLY A 79 -3.36 -1.47 0.63
CA GLY A 79 -2.44 -2.23 1.47
C GLY A 79 -1.36 -2.94 0.65
N GLY A 80 -0.18 -3.13 1.25
CA GLY A 80 0.94 -3.82 0.59
C GLY A 80 0.90 -5.34 0.80
N VAL A 81 1.48 -6.15 -0.09
CA VAL A 81 1.54 -7.63 0.08
C VAL A 81 2.21 -8.06 1.40
N THR A 82 3.03 -7.19 2.00
CA THR A 82 3.62 -7.40 3.32
C THR A 82 2.62 -7.35 4.47
N SER A 83 1.47 -6.68 4.32
CA SER A 83 0.39 -6.71 5.31
C SER A 83 -0.14 -8.13 5.50
N ASN A 84 -0.25 -8.92 4.41
CA ASN A 84 -0.64 -10.34 4.47
C ASN A 84 0.34 -11.17 5.32
N ILE A 85 1.64 -10.92 5.16
CA ILE A 85 2.71 -11.59 5.94
C ILE A 85 2.62 -11.18 7.41
N LEU A 86 2.44 -9.89 7.68
CA LEU A 86 2.34 -9.34 9.03
C LEU A 86 1.05 -9.78 9.73
N ALA A 87 -0.08 -9.86 9.03
CA ALA A 87 -1.34 -10.42 9.55
C ALA A 87 -1.15 -11.89 9.94
N LYS A 88 -0.46 -12.69 9.11
CA LYS A 88 -0.09 -14.07 9.45
C LYS A 88 0.79 -14.12 10.69
N PHE A 89 1.79 -13.25 10.81
CA PHE A 89 2.62 -13.17 12.01
C PHE A 89 1.85 -12.70 13.24
N ALA A 90 0.86 -11.81 13.11
CA ALA A 90 -0.02 -11.41 14.20
C ALA A 90 -0.99 -12.52 14.65
N LYS A 91 -1.08 -13.63 13.90
CA LYS A 91 -2.16 -14.63 14.00
C LYS A 91 -3.54 -14.00 13.75
N GLY A 92 -3.63 -13.09 12.79
CA GLY A 92 -4.89 -12.50 12.33
C GLY A 92 -5.59 -13.34 11.26
N ASP A 93 -6.74 -12.86 10.81
CA ASP A 93 -7.45 -13.40 9.65
C ASP A 93 -6.70 -13.05 8.35
N VAL A 94 -5.84 -13.96 7.89
CA VAL A 94 -5.05 -13.80 6.66
C VAL A 94 -5.94 -13.75 5.41
N ALA A 95 -7.07 -14.45 5.42
CA ALA A 95 -7.98 -14.43 4.28
C ALA A 95 -8.64 -13.07 4.12
N LEU A 96 -9.01 -12.42 5.23
CA LEU A 96 -9.52 -11.05 5.22
C LEU A 96 -8.46 -10.06 4.68
N SER A 97 -7.21 -10.19 5.12
CA SER A 97 -6.06 -9.38 4.69
C SER A 97 -5.85 -9.46 3.17
N VAL A 98 -5.78 -10.69 2.66
CA VAL A 98 -5.62 -10.96 1.22
C VAL A 98 -6.81 -10.43 0.42
N SER A 99 -8.04 -10.60 0.93
CA SER A 99 -9.25 -10.11 0.26
C SER A 99 -9.30 -8.58 0.19
N LEU A 100 -8.95 -7.90 1.28
CA LEU A 100 -8.85 -6.43 1.33
C LEU A 100 -7.80 -5.95 0.34
N THR A 101 -6.58 -6.49 0.41
CA THR A 101 -5.50 -6.12 -0.50
C THR A 101 -5.92 -6.29 -1.97
N ALA A 102 -6.51 -7.44 -2.32
CA ALA A 102 -6.94 -7.71 -3.69
C ALA A 102 -8.02 -6.75 -4.18
N VAL A 103 -9.13 -6.62 -3.43
CA VAL A 103 -10.27 -5.81 -3.87
C VAL A 103 -9.92 -4.32 -3.88
N ILE A 104 -9.23 -3.82 -2.85
CA ILE A 104 -8.83 -2.40 -2.83
C ILE A 104 -7.79 -2.12 -3.92
N SER A 105 -6.89 -3.07 -4.24
CA SER A 105 -5.97 -2.91 -5.38
C SER A 105 -6.72 -2.81 -6.71
N LEU A 106 -7.78 -3.59 -6.92
CA LEU A 106 -8.62 -3.47 -8.12
C LEU A 106 -9.39 -2.14 -8.14
N LEU A 107 -9.89 -1.66 -6.99
CA LEU A 107 -10.56 -0.36 -6.89
C LEU A 107 -9.59 0.82 -7.07
N SER A 108 -8.29 0.61 -6.85
CA SER A 108 -7.27 1.66 -6.95
C SER A 108 -7.16 2.28 -8.34
N ILE A 109 -7.47 1.54 -9.40
CA ILE A 109 -7.48 2.05 -10.78
C ILE A 109 -8.41 3.26 -10.98
N VAL A 110 -9.53 3.29 -10.25
CA VAL A 110 -10.50 4.39 -10.32
C VAL A 110 -10.23 5.41 -9.23
N THR A 111 -10.02 4.93 -8.00
CA THR A 111 -9.96 5.80 -6.82
C THR A 111 -8.68 6.61 -6.75
N VAL A 112 -7.52 6.01 -7.03
CA VAL A 112 -6.23 6.67 -6.86
C VAL A 112 -6.02 7.82 -7.85
N PRO A 113 -6.27 7.70 -9.17
CA PRO A 113 -6.08 8.81 -10.10
C PRO A 113 -6.94 10.04 -9.76
N ILE A 114 -8.19 9.82 -9.35
CA ILE A 114 -9.13 10.88 -8.99
C ILE A 114 -8.66 11.59 -7.70
N LEU A 115 -8.32 10.82 -6.66
CA LEU A 115 -7.87 11.36 -5.38
C LEU A 115 -6.49 12.02 -5.48
N ALA A 116 -5.61 11.50 -6.34
CA ALA A 116 -4.30 12.09 -6.64
C ALA A 116 -4.47 13.47 -7.30
N ALA A 117 -5.31 13.56 -8.35
CA ALA A 117 -5.59 14.83 -9.02
C ALA A 117 -6.18 15.86 -8.05
N TRP A 118 -7.16 15.45 -7.22
CA TRP A 118 -7.72 16.32 -6.18
C TRP A 118 -6.66 16.79 -5.18
N SER A 119 -5.82 15.88 -4.67
CA SER A 119 -4.81 16.22 -3.69
C SER A 119 -3.78 17.22 -4.25
N ILE A 120 -3.43 17.08 -5.51
CA ILE A 120 -2.43 17.93 -6.15
C ILE A 120 -2.98 19.33 -6.38
N ASP A 121 -4.19 19.42 -6.91
CA ASP A 121 -4.90 20.69 -7.05
C ASP A 121 -5.04 21.39 -5.68
N TYR A 122 -5.49 20.66 -4.65
CA TYR A 122 -5.73 21.23 -3.33
C TYR A 122 -4.46 21.74 -2.62
N PHE A 123 -3.34 21.01 -2.69
CA PHE A 123 -2.12 21.37 -1.95
C PHE A 123 -1.15 22.22 -2.76
N MET A 124 -1.07 22.06 -4.09
CA MET A 124 -0.10 22.74 -4.94
C MET A 124 -0.72 23.88 -5.77
N GLY A 125 -2.03 23.88 -6.01
CA GLY A 125 -2.73 24.95 -6.74
C GLY A 125 -2.08 25.26 -8.09
N GLU A 126 -1.72 26.52 -8.32
CA GLU A 126 -1.08 26.97 -9.57
C GLU A 126 0.30 26.32 -9.84
N ALA A 127 0.97 25.78 -8.82
CA ALA A 127 2.23 25.04 -8.97
C ALA A 127 2.03 23.55 -9.28
N ALA A 128 0.78 23.09 -9.41
CA ALA A 128 0.46 21.71 -9.72
C ALA A 128 1.02 21.31 -11.10
N PRO A 129 1.70 20.16 -11.23
CA PRO A 129 2.01 19.61 -12.55
C PRO A 129 0.72 19.29 -13.30
N GLU A 130 0.75 19.36 -14.63
CA GLU A 130 -0.36 18.85 -15.46
C GLU A 130 -0.44 17.34 -15.31
N ILE A 131 -1.62 16.84 -14.95
CA ILE A 131 -1.85 15.41 -14.70
C ILE A 131 -2.98 14.91 -15.57
N SER A 132 -2.66 13.87 -16.34
CA SER A 132 -3.65 13.08 -17.03
C SER A 132 -4.16 11.97 -16.11
N ILE A 133 -5.41 12.11 -15.64
CA ILE A 133 -6.11 11.06 -14.89
C ILE A 133 -6.14 9.76 -15.69
N GLY A 134 -6.30 9.85 -17.02
CA GLY A 134 -6.29 8.70 -17.92
C GLY A 134 -4.95 7.98 -17.97
N ASP A 135 -3.85 8.72 -18.00
CA ASP A 135 -2.50 8.12 -18.03
C ASP A 135 -2.15 7.48 -16.68
N LEU A 136 -2.51 8.12 -15.56
CA LEU A 136 -2.36 7.51 -14.24
C LEU A 136 -3.21 6.25 -14.09
N ALA A 137 -4.46 6.28 -14.53
CA ALA A 137 -5.34 5.11 -14.53
C ALA A 137 -4.77 3.97 -15.38
N THR A 138 -4.23 4.30 -16.56
CA THR A 138 -3.60 3.34 -17.47
C THR A 138 -2.34 2.74 -16.85
N ALA A 139 -1.46 3.56 -16.26
CA ALA A 139 -0.27 3.09 -15.59
C ALA A 139 -0.61 2.17 -14.41
N LEU A 140 -1.57 2.56 -13.57
CA LEU A 140 -2.06 1.71 -12.48
C LEU A 140 -2.67 0.41 -12.98
N PHE A 141 -3.48 0.47 -14.05
CA PHE A 141 -4.00 -0.74 -14.67
C PHE A 141 -2.88 -1.69 -15.06
N LEU A 142 -1.85 -1.21 -15.75
CA LEU A 142 -0.75 -2.03 -16.25
C LEU A 142 0.13 -2.61 -15.13
N ILE A 143 0.39 -1.86 -14.06
CA ILE A 143 1.33 -2.29 -12.99
C ILE A 143 0.64 -3.06 -11.86
N THR A 144 -0.68 -2.89 -11.64
CA THR A 144 -1.42 -3.58 -10.56
C THR A 144 -2.55 -4.44 -11.08
N THR A 145 -3.55 -3.85 -11.72
CA THR A 145 -4.83 -4.51 -12.01
C THR A 145 -4.67 -5.63 -13.03
N LEU A 146 -3.95 -5.37 -14.12
CA LEU A 146 -3.71 -6.34 -15.18
C LEU A 146 -2.92 -7.55 -14.67
N PRO A 147 -1.78 -7.42 -13.96
CA PRO A 147 -1.09 -8.55 -13.35
C PRO A 147 -1.97 -9.37 -12.39
N VAL A 148 -2.75 -8.71 -11.52
CA VAL A 148 -3.69 -9.42 -10.63
C VAL A 148 -4.73 -10.19 -11.43
N ALA A 149 -5.35 -9.54 -12.43
CA ALA A 149 -6.37 -10.16 -13.28
C ALA A 149 -5.83 -11.36 -14.06
N ILE A 150 -4.60 -11.26 -14.59
CA ILE A 150 -3.90 -12.38 -15.22
C ILE A 150 -3.68 -13.51 -14.22
N GLY A 151 -3.20 -13.20 -13.01
CA GLY A 151 -2.93 -14.20 -11.98
C GLY A 151 -4.20 -14.95 -11.55
N VAL A 152 -5.30 -14.21 -11.31
CA VAL A 152 -6.61 -14.79 -11.00
C VAL A 152 -7.12 -15.66 -12.16
N SER A 153 -6.93 -15.21 -13.40
CA SER A 153 -7.32 -15.97 -14.59
C SER A 153 -6.53 -17.28 -14.69
N ILE A 154 -5.21 -17.25 -14.47
CA ILE A 154 -4.37 -18.45 -14.44
C ILE A 154 -4.82 -19.39 -13.31
N ARG A 155 -5.11 -18.86 -12.12
CA ARG A 155 -5.59 -19.66 -10.99
C ARG A 155 -6.95 -20.31 -11.27
N HIS A 156 -7.83 -19.62 -12.01
CA HIS A 156 -9.14 -20.13 -12.40
C HIS A 156 -9.06 -21.22 -13.49
N PHE A 157 -8.36 -20.95 -14.60
CA PHE A 157 -8.33 -21.86 -15.76
C PHE A 157 -7.27 -22.96 -15.68
N ALA A 158 -6.19 -22.75 -14.92
CA ALA A 158 -5.06 -23.66 -14.83
C ALA A 158 -4.65 -23.94 -13.38
N ARG A 159 -5.63 -24.27 -12.51
CA ARG A 159 -5.42 -24.45 -11.05
C ARG A 159 -4.21 -25.32 -10.69
N GLY A 160 -4.03 -26.46 -11.35
CA GLY A 160 -2.92 -27.37 -11.07
C GLY A 160 -1.54 -26.73 -11.32
N PHE A 161 -1.42 -25.92 -12.37
CA PHE A 161 -0.22 -25.14 -12.64
C PHE A 161 -0.03 -24.03 -11.61
N ALA A 162 -1.09 -23.26 -11.35
CA ALA A 162 -1.07 -22.16 -10.39
C ALA A 162 -0.59 -22.61 -8.99
N VAL A 163 -1.18 -23.69 -8.45
CA VAL A 163 -0.78 -24.28 -7.15
C VAL A 163 0.68 -24.72 -7.15
N ARG A 164 1.19 -25.25 -8.27
CA ARG A 164 2.59 -25.70 -8.39
C ARG A 164 3.58 -24.54 -8.33
N ILE A 165 3.25 -23.39 -8.94
CA ILE A 165 4.16 -22.23 -9.00
C ILE A 165 3.97 -21.25 -7.83
N ASP A 166 2.84 -21.31 -7.12
CA ASP A 166 2.43 -20.37 -6.07
C ASP A 166 3.55 -20.10 -5.05
N ASN A 167 4.11 -21.16 -4.46
CA ASN A 167 5.16 -21.04 -3.45
C ASN A 167 6.44 -20.37 -4.00
N ALA A 168 6.87 -20.77 -5.21
CA ALA A 168 8.08 -20.22 -5.82
C ALA A 168 7.88 -18.75 -6.22
N LEU A 169 6.70 -18.42 -6.75
CA LEU A 169 6.35 -17.06 -7.16
C LEU A 169 6.13 -16.14 -5.95
N SER A 170 5.54 -16.65 -4.87
CA SER A 170 5.41 -15.95 -3.59
C SER A 170 6.78 -15.66 -2.95
N ALA A 171 7.71 -16.62 -3.01
CA ALA A 171 9.08 -16.41 -2.56
C ALA A 171 9.81 -15.36 -3.42
N LEU A 172 9.68 -15.44 -4.74
CA LEU A 172 10.24 -14.45 -5.66
C LEU A 172 9.67 -13.05 -5.39
N ALA A 173 8.34 -12.92 -5.25
CA ALA A 173 7.68 -11.67 -4.92
C ALA A 173 8.20 -11.08 -3.59
N SER A 174 8.39 -11.92 -2.58
CA SER A 174 8.95 -11.49 -1.29
C SER A 174 10.40 -11.01 -1.43
N ILE A 175 11.24 -11.71 -2.19
CA ILE A 175 12.63 -11.31 -2.47
C ILE A 175 12.66 -9.99 -3.23
N LEU A 176 11.88 -9.87 -4.31
CA LEU A 176 11.77 -8.64 -5.09
C LEU A 176 11.31 -7.46 -4.23
N PHE A 177 10.35 -7.68 -3.33
CA PHE A 177 9.90 -6.66 -2.40
C PHE A 177 11.03 -6.21 -1.47
N VAL A 178 11.76 -7.14 -0.86
CA VAL A 178 12.91 -6.81 0.00
C VAL A 178 13.99 -6.08 -0.79
N LEU A 179 14.29 -6.50 -2.02
CA LEU A 179 15.25 -5.83 -2.88
C LEU A 179 14.81 -4.41 -3.25
N ILE A 180 13.52 -4.19 -3.55
CA ILE A 180 12.97 -2.85 -3.77
C ILE A 180 13.20 -1.97 -2.55
N VAL A 181 12.86 -2.46 -1.36
CA VAL A 181 13.02 -1.70 -0.10
C VAL A 181 14.49 -1.38 0.15
N LEU A 182 15.40 -2.36 0.00
CA LEU A 182 16.83 -2.15 0.18
C LEU A 182 17.43 -1.22 -0.87
N ALA A 183 17.01 -1.32 -2.13
CA ALA A 183 17.48 -0.45 -3.20
C ALA A 183 16.98 0.99 -3.02
N ALA A 184 15.72 1.16 -2.62
CA ALA A 184 15.16 2.47 -2.29
C ALA A 184 15.92 3.11 -1.10
N LEU A 185 16.23 2.31 -0.07
CA LEU A 185 17.03 2.71 1.09
C LEU A 185 18.46 3.10 0.70
N ALA A 186 19.19 2.20 0.04
CA ALA A 186 20.60 2.39 -0.29
C ALA A 186 20.80 3.54 -1.29
N GLY A 187 19.89 3.66 -2.26
CA GLY A 187 19.93 4.72 -3.25
C GLY A 187 19.64 6.12 -2.69
N ASN A 188 18.92 6.20 -1.58
CA ASN A 188 18.38 7.47 -1.06
C ASN A 188 18.63 7.64 0.43
N TRP A 189 19.67 6.99 0.95
CA TRP A 189 19.95 6.97 2.39
C TRP A 189 20.18 8.38 2.96
N GLN A 190 20.97 9.18 2.25
CA GLN A 190 21.26 10.56 2.64
C GLN A 190 19.98 11.41 2.65
N PHE A 191 19.21 11.33 1.58
CA PHE A 191 17.93 12.02 1.43
C PHE A 191 16.90 11.59 2.49
N PHE A 192 16.86 10.30 2.82
CA PHE A 192 16.05 9.75 3.90
C PHE A 192 16.46 10.35 5.25
N ILE A 193 17.75 10.37 5.60
CA ILE A 193 18.24 10.92 6.88
C ILE A 193 17.91 12.40 7.00
N GLU A 194 18.14 13.18 5.94
CA GLU A 194 17.90 14.62 5.92
C GLU A 194 16.42 14.96 6.16
N ASN A 195 15.51 14.14 5.60
CA ASN A 195 14.06 14.34 5.75
C ASN A 195 13.48 13.64 6.99
N LEU A 196 14.15 12.64 7.57
CA LEU A 196 13.63 11.90 8.71
C LEU A 196 13.36 12.82 9.91
N GLY A 197 14.20 13.83 10.13
CA GLY A 197 14.02 14.80 11.21
C GLY A 197 12.79 15.70 11.02
N SER A 198 12.47 16.08 9.79
CA SER A 198 11.38 17.02 9.48
C SER A 198 10.03 16.34 9.30
N ILE A 199 9.98 15.22 8.57
CA ILE A 199 8.72 14.53 8.24
C ILE A 199 8.52 13.22 9.01
N GLY A 200 9.60 12.65 9.58
CA GLY A 200 9.54 11.34 10.23
C GLY A 200 8.61 11.29 11.43
N VAL A 201 8.58 12.35 12.26
CA VAL A 201 7.65 12.44 13.40
C VAL A 201 6.20 12.40 12.93
N ALA A 202 5.86 13.14 11.87
CA ALA A 202 4.52 13.16 11.29
C ALA A 202 4.13 11.77 10.75
N LEU A 203 5.02 11.11 10.01
CA LEU A 203 4.78 9.79 9.41
C LEU A 203 4.69 8.66 10.44
N ILE A 204 5.54 8.68 11.47
CA ILE A 204 5.47 7.73 12.58
C ILE A 204 4.17 7.93 13.36
N THR A 205 3.79 9.19 13.63
CA THR A 205 2.53 9.52 14.30
C THR A 205 1.34 9.03 13.48
N LEU A 206 1.35 9.27 12.16
CA LEU A 206 0.35 8.73 11.24
C LEU A 206 0.29 7.21 11.32
N ASN A 207 1.43 6.51 11.23
CA ASN A 207 1.43 5.05 11.26
C ASN A 207 0.86 4.47 12.57
N ILE A 208 1.25 5.03 13.72
CA ILE A 208 0.69 4.65 15.02
C ILE A 208 -0.82 4.93 15.04
N ALA A 209 -1.24 6.12 14.58
CA ALA A 209 -2.65 6.49 14.52
C ALA A 209 -3.44 5.53 13.64
N LEU A 210 -2.93 5.15 12.48
CA LEU A 210 -3.58 4.21 11.57
C LEU A 210 -3.73 2.80 12.16
N LEU A 211 -2.68 2.28 12.82
CA LEU A 211 -2.76 1.00 13.54
C LEU A 211 -3.85 1.05 14.62
N LEU A 212 -3.91 2.14 15.39
CA LEU A 212 -4.89 2.34 16.45
C LEU A 212 -6.30 2.58 15.92
N ILE A 213 -6.46 3.32 14.83
CA ILE A 213 -7.75 3.58 14.15
C ILE A 213 -8.30 2.26 13.62
N GLY A 214 -7.51 1.48 12.90
CA GLY A 214 -7.94 0.19 12.36
C GLY A 214 -8.35 -0.78 13.49
N LEU A 215 -7.55 -0.84 14.56
CA LEU A 215 -7.88 -1.64 15.74
C LEU A 215 -9.18 -1.14 16.39
N GLY A 216 -9.25 0.15 16.72
CA GLY A 216 -10.40 0.78 17.38
C GLY A 216 -11.69 0.62 16.59
N LEU A 217 -11.64 0.85 15.27
CA LEU A 217 -12.77 0.65 14.37
C LEU A 217 -13.27 -0.80 14.43
N ALA A 218 -12.37 -1.78 14.31
CA ALA A 218 -12.74 -3.19 14.38
C ALA A 218 -13.32 -3.59 15.75
N ARG A 219 -12.80 -3.01 16.85
CA ARG A 219 -13.34 -3.25 18.19
C ARG A 219 -14.73 -2.61 18.38
N ILE A 220 -14.95 -1.39 17.90
CA ILE A 220 -16.25 -0.70 17.93
C ILE A 220 -17.27 -1.48 17.09
N ALA A 221 -16.85 -1.97 15.92
CA ALA A 221 -17.65 -2.81 15.04
C ALA A 221 -17.90 -4.24 15.61
N ARG A 222 -17.34 -4.56 16.79
CA ARG A 222 -17.47 -5.86 17.48
C ARG A 222 -16.96 -7.05 16.68
N LEU A 223 -15.91 -6.84 15.88
CA LEU A 223 -15.24 -7.90 15.16
C LEU A 223 -14.45 -8.80 16.12
N THR A 224 -14.16 -10.02 15.66
CA THR A 224 -13.31 -10.96 16.40
C THR A 224 -11.90 -10.37 16.58
N TRP A 225 -11.14 -10.94 17.52
CA TRP A 225 -9.79 -10.44 17.78
C TRP A 225 -8.87 -10.63 16.57
N ASP A 226 -8.99 -11.74 15.86
CA ASP A 226 -8.17 -12.04 14.69
C ASP A 226 -8.48 -11.10 13.51
N GLU A 227 -9.75 -10.73 13.31
CA GLU A 227 -10.16 -9.71 12.33
C GLU A 227 -9.67 -8.32 12.73
N ALA A 228 -9.72 -7.97 14.02
CA ALA A 228 -9.27 -6.68 14.51
C ALA A 228 -7.75 -6.50 14.35
N LYS A 229 -6.97 -7.55 14.60
CA LYS A 229 -5.52 -7.59 14.29
C LYS A 229 -5.28 -7.35 12.81
N THR A 230 -6.00 -8.07 11.94
CA THR A 230 -5.88 -7.91 10.49
C THR A 230 -6.20 -6.49 10.06
N ILE A 231 -7.34 -5.92 10.46
CA ILE A 231 -7.73 -4.56 10.04
C ILE A 231 -6.76 -3.51 10.58
N SER A 232 -6.25 -3.68 11.81
CA SER A 232 -5.19 -2.82 12.34
C SER A 232 -3.95 -2.83 11.45
N VAL A 233 -3.43 -4.02 11.12
CA VAL A 233 -2.24 -4.19 10.26
C VAL A 233 -2.49 -3.66 8.85
N GLU A 234 -3.63 -3.97 8.22
CA GLU A 234 -3.99 -3.47 6.88
C GLU A 234 -4.05 -1.94 6.85
N THR A 235 -4.65 -1.32 7.87
CA THR A 235 -4.77 0.14 7.96
C THR A 235 -3.40 0.81 8.14
N GLY A 236 -2.50 0.17 8.89
CA GLY A 236 -1.15 0.70 9.14
C GLY A 236 -0.12 0.39 8.06
N ILE A 237 -0.35 -0.59 7.18
CA ILE A 237 0.67 -1.02 6.21
C ILE A 237 0.23 -0.66 4.80
N GLN A 238 0.87 0.35 4.24
CA GLN A 238 0.56 0.89 2.92
C GLN A 238 1.53 0.38 1.84
N ASN A 239 1.11 0.40 0.58
CA ASN A 239 1.95 0.04 -0.54
C ASN A 239 2.90 1.18 -0.93
N SER A 240 3.98 1.34 -0.17
CA SER A 240 4.99 2.38 -0.41
C SER A 240 5.66 2.30 -1.79
N ALA A 241 5.85 1.10 -2.34
CA ALA A 241 6.43 0.94 -3.68
C ALA A 241 5.52 1.54 -4.76
N MET A 242 4.20 1.34 -4.66
CA MET A 242 3.23 1.99 -5.54
C MET A 242 3.23 3.51 -5.36
N GLY A 243 3.34 4.01 -4.13
CA GLY A 243 3.45 5.44 -3.85
C GLY A 243 4.67 6.09 -4.52
N ILE A 244 5.84 5.43 -4.46
CA ILE A 244 7.07 5.89 -5.13
C ILE A 244 6.88 5.91 -6.65
N THR A 245 6.33 4.83 -7.22
CA THR A 245 6.09 4.73 -8.67
C THR A 245 5.13 5.81 -9.15
N LEU A 246 4.02 6.04 -8.44
CA LEU A 246 3.06 7.09 -8.78
C LEU A 246 3.67 8.48 -8.73
N ALA A 247 4.42 8.78 -7.68
CA ALA A 247 5.11 10.07 -7.56
C ALA A 247 6.03 10.33 -8.76
N ALA A 248 6.81 9.32 -9.19
CA ALA A 248 7.68 9.44 -10.36
C ALA A 248 6.90 9.65 -11.66
N LEU A 249 5.78 8.94 -11.85
CA LEU A 249 4.89 9.08 -13.01
C LEU A 249 4.26 10.48 -13.08
N ILE A 250 3.81 11.00 -11.93
CA ILE A 250 3.15 12.30 -11.82
C ILE A 250 4.13 13.44 -12.13
N THR A 251 5.34 13.39 -11.60
CA THR A 251 6.32 14.47 -11.79
C THR A 251 7.17 14.31 -13.04
N GLY A 252 6.98 13.23 -13.82
CA GLY A 252 7.83 12.90 -14.96
C GLY A 252 9.30 12.69 -14.60
N THR A 253 9.59 12.42 -13.32
CA THR A 253 10.97 12.33 -12.82
C THR A 253 11.59 11.02 -13.26
N THR A 254 12.49 11.09 -14.24
CA THR A 254 13.22 9.92 -14.75
C THR A 254 14.57 9.69 -14.06
N THR A 255 15.06 10.68 -13.30
CA THR A 255 16.34 10.62 -12.58
C THR A 255 16.20 11.11 -11.15
N GLY A 256 16.66 10.31 -10.18
CA GLY A 256 16.54 10.63 -8.75
C GLY A 256 15.12 10.43 -8.18
N PHE A 257 14.89 10.90 -6.96
CA PHE A 257 13.60 10.82 -6.27
C PHE A 257 12.84 12.13 -6.41
N SER A 258 11.58 12.04 -6.84
CA SER A 258 10.62 13.14 -6.75
C SER A 258 10.38 13.52 -5.29
N PRO A 259 10.21 14.81 -4.95
CA PRO A 259 9.74 15.22 -3.63
C PRO A 259 8.42 14.56 -3.22
N LEU A 260 7.55 14.23 -4.17
CA LEU A 260 6.29 13.51 -3.90
C LEU A 260 6.54 12.06 -3.46
N ALA A 261 7.71 11.49 -3.75
CA ALA A 261 8.07 10.12 -3.38
C ALA A 261 8.68 10.02 -1.97
N VAL A 262 9.12 11.14 -1.37
CA VAL A 262 9.77 11.13 -0.04
C VAL A 262 8.89 10.47 1.01
N PRO A 263 7.60 10.83 1.15
CA PRO A 263 6.76 10.26 2.21
C PRO A 263 6.60 8.74 2.07
N ALA A 264 6.42 8.24 0.85
CA ALA A 264 6.32 6.82 0.58
C ALA A 264 7.61 6.08 0.94
N ALA A 265 8.78 6.66 0.63
CA ALA A 265 10.07 6.09 0.99
C ALA A 265 10.27 6.05 2.51
N VAL A 266 10.08 7.18 3.20
CA VAL A 266 10.29 7.28 4.66
C VAL A 266 9.28 6.41 5.41
N TYR A 267 8.01 6.47 5.03
CA TYR A 267 6.95 5.65 5.62
C TYR A 267 7.20 4.16 5.38
N GLY A 268 7.61 3.78 4.17
CA GLY A 268 7.85 2.37 3.80
C GLY A 268 8.91 1.69 4.65
N ILE A 269 9.82 2.45 5.25
CA ILE A 269 10.84 1.96 6.19
C ILE A 269 10.28 2.00 7.62
N THR A 270 9.79 3.17 8.03
CA THR A 270 9.37 3.43 9.41
C THR A 270 8.15 2.60 9.83
N MET A 271 7.23 2.29 8.90
CA MET A 271 6.04 1.47 9.19
C MET A 271 6.39 0.08 9.70
N TYR A 272 7.49 -0.53 9.24
CA TYR A 272 7.92 -1.84 9.74
C TYR A 272 8.49 -1.76 11.15
N VAL A 273 9.22 -0.69 11.46
CA VAL A 273 9.74 -0.45 12.82
C VAL A 273 8.57 -0.25 13.78
N VAL A 274 7.57 0.54 13.38
CA VAL A 274 6.42 0.89 14.22
C VAL A 274 5.44 -0.28 14.37
N VAL A 275 5.17 -1.07 13.32
CA VAL A 275 4.22 -2.20 13.41
C VAL A 275 4.79 -3.37 14.23
N THR A 276 6.11 -3.57 14.23
CA THR A 276 6.77 -4.69 14.91
C THR A 276 6.34 -4.88 16.38
N PRO A 277 6.38 -3.86 17.27
CA PRO A 277 5.88 -4.00 18.64
C PRO A 277 4.39 -4.36 18.71
N PHE A 278 3.56 -3.85 17.79
CA PHE A 278 2.14 -4.25 17.70
C PHE A 278 2.00 -5.72 17.34
N ILE A 279 2.80 -6.25 16.41
CA ILE A 279 2.79 -7.67 16.05
C ILE A 279 3.16 -8.54 17.26
N PHE A 280 4.21 -8.19 18.00
CA PHE A 280 4.57 -8.93 19.22
C PHE A 280 3.47 -8.90 20.27
N TRP A 281 2.85 -7.73 20.48
CA TRP A 281 1.71 -7.59 21.37
C TRP A 281 0.52 -8.46 20.91
N PHE A 282 0.13 -8.39 19.64
CA PHE A 282 -0.94 -9.20 19.05
C PHE A 282 -0.68 -10.70 19.17
N ARG A 283 0.57 -11.16 19.08
CA ARG A 283 0.91 -12.59 19.24
C ARG A 283 0.78 -13.10 20.67
N SER A 284 0.95 -12.22 21.65
CA SER A 284 0.85 -12.55 23.08
C SER A 284 -0.60 -12.59 23.60
N ARG A 285 -1.57 -12.16 22.79
CA ARG A 285 -3.01 -12.10 23.10
C ARG A 285 -3.80 -12.98 22.16
#